data_AF-A0A969JXJ8-F1
#
_entry.id   AF-A0A969JXJ8-F1
#
_cell.length_a   1.000
_cell.length_b   1.000
_cell.length_c   1.000
_cell.angle_alpha   90.00
_cell.angle_beta   90.00
_cell.angle_gamma   90.00
#
_symmetry.space_group_name_H-M   'P 1'
#
loop_
_entity.id
_entity.type
_entity.pdbx_description
1 polymer ?
#
loop_
_entity_poly.entity_id
_entity_poly.type
_entity_poly.pdbx_seq_one_letter_code
_entity_poly.pdbx_strand_id
1 'polypeptide(L)'
;VTQTSGAQALDIAFVAARSQTVRAVEPVWKTLTGTEDKAGLEFFTGGRFPIDRVMFDRNGAVFLQGLVIESRKLPEDRWQHRAQQTFYRASVGDQVVESAPATFAVTTEPFWRTRAVAGELRADDGLRVGWLPDELLFVAQGSPPFTLVYGQAGLLPSTWPTDALTQHLGRGVDLAQLPLATLADALDTGGRARLVPAPTPMDWQTMSLWGVLVLGVGLVAFLAVSLVRRQRR
;
A
#
# COMPACT_ATOMS: atom_id res chain seq x y z
N VAL A 1 44.79 -16.40 -36.36
CA VAL A 1 44.43 -15.10 -35.76
C VAL A 1 43.25 -14.56 -36.57
N THR A 2 41.99 -14.91 -36.24
CA THR A 2 40.97 -14.08 -35.51
C THR A 2 40.80 -12.69 -36.13
N GLN A 3 39.62 -12.11 -36.44
CA GLN A 3 38.18 -12.40 -36.26
C GLN A 3 37.39 -11.34 -37.07
N THR A 4 36.24 -11.73 -37.65
CA THR A 4 34.98 -10.96 -37.92
C THR A 4 34.96 -9.43 -38.04
N SER A 5 34.34 -8.92 -39.12
CA SER A 5 33.23 -7.94 -38.99
C SER A 5 32.33 -7.96 -40.23
N GLY A 6 31.40 -8.90 -40.25
CA GLY A 6 30.22 -8.85 -41.10
C GLY A 6 29.06 -8.28 -40.28
N ALA A 7 28.87 -6.97 -40.32
CA ALA A 7 27.64 -6.36 -39.82
C ALA A 7 26.71 -6.19 -41.02
N GLN A 8 25.84 -7.18 -41.25
CA GLN A 8 24.70 -7.00 -42.14
C GLN A 8 23.83 -5.87 -41.59
N ALA A 9 23.50 -4.91 -42.45
CA ALA A 9 22.55 -3.85 -42.10
C ALA A 9 21.22 -4.52 -41.74
N LEU A 10 20.69 -4.18 -40.56
CA LEU A 10 19.42 -4.69 -40.08
C LEU A 10 18.31 -4.10 -40.96
N ASP A 11 17.70 -4.93 -41.80
CA ASP A 11 16.60 -4.51 -42.67
C ASP A 11 15.31 -4.47 -41.84
N ILE A 12 14.90 -3.26 -41.45
CA ILE A 12 13.69 -3.07 -40.64
C ILE A 12 12.49 -3.17 -41.58
N ALA A 13 11.92 -4.37 -41.69
CA ALA A 13 10.79 -4.65 -42.58
C ALA A 13 9.50 -3.88 -42.20
N PHE A 14 9.33 -3.51 -40.93
CA PHE A 14 8.19 -2.73 -40.44
C PHE A 14 8.43 -2.20 -39.02
N VAL A 15 7.99 -0.95 -38.78
CA VAL A 15 7.89 -0.35 -37.44
C VAL A 15 6.42 -0.19 -37.10
N ALA A 16 5.95 -0.95 -36.10
CA ALA A 16 4.63 -0.78 -35.53
C ALA A 16 4.71 0.18 -34.35
N ALA A 17 4.06 1.33 -34.44
CA ALA A 17 3.72 2.13 -33.27
C ALA A 17 2.26 1.85 -32.92
N ARG A 18 2.01 1.19 -31.79
CA ARG A 18 0.65 1.03 -31.25
C ARG A 18 0.44 2.14 -30.23
N SER A 19 -0.40 3.11 -30.56
CA SER A 19 -0.99 3.99 -29.56
C SER A 19 -1.90 3.13 -28.69
N GLN A 20 -1.38 2.63 -27.57
CA GLN A 20 -2.25 2.19 -26.50
C GLN A 20 -2.82 3.46 -25.91
N THR A 21 -4.11 3.71 -26.17
CA THR A 21 -4.87 4.63 -25.33
C THR A 21 -4.94 3.96 -23.97
N VAL A 22 -3.90 4.17 -23.15
CA VAL A 22 -3.94 3.78 -21.74
C VAL A 22 -5.12 4.57 -21.20
N ARG A 23 -6.21 3.88 -20.91
CA ARG A 23 -7.35 4.48 -20.23
C ARG A 23 -6.76 5.10 -18.98
N ALA A 24 -6.75 6.43 -18.89
CA ALA A 24 -6.20 7.12 -17.75
C ALA A 24 -7.10 6.75 -16.57
N VAL A 25 -6.66 5.77 -15.78
CA VAL A 25 -7.39 5.35 -14.58
C VAL A 25 -7.33 6.53 -13.63
N GLU A 26 -8.49 7.11 -13.35
CA GLU A 26 -8.56 8.24 -12.44
C GLU A 26 -8.33 7.75 -11.01
N PRO A 27 -7.45 8.43 -10.25
CA PRO A 27 -7.23 8.08 -8.86
C PRO A 27 -8.51 8.33 -8.04
N VAL A 28 -8.83 7.38 -7.17
CA VAL A 28 -9.87 7.56 -6.16
C VAL A 28 -9.28 8.39 -5.02
N TRP A 29 -10.02 9.41 -4.57
CA TRP A 29 -9.59 10.32 -3.51
C TRP A 29 -10.45 10.18 -2.27
N LYS A 30 -9.79 10.21 -1.11
CA LYS A 30 -10.45 10.33 0.20
C LYS A 30 -9.90 11.54 0.94
N THR A 31 -10.79 12.47 1.29
CA THR A 31 -10.46 13.62 2.12
C THR A 31 -10.41 13.21 3.59
N LEU A 32 -9.36 13.64 4.28
CA LEU A 32 -9.15 13.43 5.70
C LEU A 32 -9.21 14.78 6.41
N THR A 33 -9.94 14.79 7.53
CA THR A 33 -9.98 15.92 8.45
C THR A 33 -8.85 15.77 9.47
N GLY A 34 -8.06 16.82 9.63
CA GLY A 34 -6.94 16.85 10.55
C GLY A 34 -7.37 17.20 11.97
N THR A 35 -6.56 16.77 12.93
CA THR A 35 -6.52 17.34 14.28
C THR A 35 -5.15 17.96 14.50
N GLU A 36 -5.13 19.11 15.16
CA GLU A 36 -3.88 19.76 15.55
C GLU A 36 -3.07 18.86 16.49
N ASP A 37 -1.78 18.77 16.18
CA ASP A 37 -0.75 18.18 17.03
C ASP A 37 0.36 19.22 17.22
N LYS A 38 1.19 19.02 18.26
CA LYS A 38 2.34 19.88 18.56
C LYS A 38 3.31 20.04 17.39
N ALA A 39 3.36 19.07 16.47
CA ALA A 39 4.28 19.09 15.33
C ALA A 39 3.63 19.45 13.97
N GLY A 40 2.31 19.63 13.91
CA GLY A 40 1.58 19.89 12.65
C GLY A 40 0.13 19.37 12.71
N LEU A 41 -0.35 18.77 11.62
CA LEU A 41 -1.68 18.14 11.58
C LEU A 41 -1.56 16.63 11.46
N GLU A 42 -2.27 15.91 12.31
CA GLU A 42 -2.42 14.45 12.22
C GLU A 42 -3.77 14.07 11.63
N PHE A 43 -3.79 13.00 10.84
CA PHE A 43 -4.97 12.51 10.14
C PHE A 43 -5.09 10.99 10.31
N PHE A 44 -6.33 10.51 10.32
CA PHE A 44 -6.65 9.09 10.34
C PHE A 44 -7.53 8.72 9.14
N THR A 45 -7.11 7.69 8.40
CA THR A 45 -7.82 7.24 7.18
C THR A 45 -9.14 6.53 7.46
N GLY A 46 -9.38 6.08 8.70
CA GLY A 46 -10.55 5.26 9.05
C GLY A 46 -10.44 3.79 8.62
N GLY A 47 -9.27 3.36 8.13
CA GLY A 47 -9.07 2.00 7.61
C GLY A 47 -7.77 1.84 6.83
N ARG A 48 -7.51 0.63 6.32
CA ARG A 48 -6.33 0.35 5.48
C ARG A 48 -6.71 0.54 4.01
N PHE A 49 -6.06 1.47 3.33
CA PHE A 49 -6.23 1.76 1.91
C PHE A 49 -4.87 1.69 1.21
N PRO A 50 -4.77 1.26 -0.05
CA PRO A 50 -3.50 1.15 -0.78
C PRO A 50 -3.02 2.52 -1.29
N ILE A 51 -2.70 3.42 -0.37
CA ILE A 51 -2.40 4.82 -0.68
C ILE A 51 -1.04 4.92 -1.37
N ASP A 52 -1.00 5.59 -2.52
CA ASP A 52 0.21 5.84 -3.31
C ASP A 52 0.47 7.33 -3.57
N ARG A 53 -0.48 8.19 -3.19
CA ARG A 53 -0.39 9.65 -3.40
C ARG A 53 -1.14 10.44 -2.34
N VAL A 54 -0.71 11.70 -2.15
CA VAL A 54 -1.44 12.68 -1.36
C VAL A 54 -1.55 14.03 -2.07
N MET A 55 -2.60 14.76 -1.73
CA MET A 55 -2.80 16.15 -2.10
C MET A 55 -3.16 16.95 -0.85
N PHE A 56 -2.53 18.12 -0.66
CA PHE A 56 -2.94 19.05 0.38
C PHE A 56 -4.25 19.75 -0.02
N ASP A 57 -5.18 19.84 0.90
CA ASP A 57 -6.50 20.43 0.66
C ASP A 57 -6.71 21.62 1.58
N ARG A 58 -6.89 22.80 1.01
CA ARG A 58 -7.23 24.02 1.75
C ARG A 58 -8.42 24.65 1.04
N ASN A 59 -9.52 24.78 1.78
CA ASN A 59 -10.83 25.12 1.23
C ASN A 59 -10.80 26.44 0.44
N GLY A 60 -10.96 26.36 -0.88
CA GLY A 60 -11.21 27.50 -1.79
C GLY A 60 -10.14 28.61 -1.85
N ALA A 61 -9.05 28.52 -1.08
CA ALA A 61 -8.06 29.59 -0.97
C ALA A 61 -6.94 29.44 -1.99
N VAL A 62 -6.41 30.58 -2.45
CA VAL A 62 -5.06 30.64 -3.03
C VAL A 62 -4.07 30.37 -1.90
N PHE A 63 -3.14 29.44 -2.11
CA PHE A 63 -2.13 29.12 -1.12
C PHE A 63 -0.84 28.61 -1.76
N LEU A 64 0.23 28.70 -0.98
CA LEU A 64 1.50 28.05 -1.24
C LEU A 64 1.98 27.50 0.10
N GLN A 65 2.19 26.19 0.18
CA GLN A 65 2.48 25.48 1.42
C GLN A 65 3.53 24.40 1.19
N GLY A 66 4.71 24.56 1.79
CA GLY A 66 5.74 23.55 1.82
C GLY A 66 5.47 22.56 2.95
N LEU A 67 5.30 21.27 2.62
CA LEU A 67 4.95 20.23 3.59
C LEU A 67 5.91 19.05 3.54
N VAL A 68 6.16 18.47 4.71
CA VAL A 68 6.64 17.10 4.88
C VAL A 68 5.44 16.21 5.20
N ILE A 69 5.29 15.13 4.44
CA ILE A 69 4.25 14.12 4.59
C ILE A 69 4.88 12.87 5.21
N GLU A 70 4.29 12.41 6.30
CA GLU A 70 4.72 11.24 7.05
C GLU A 70 3.54 10.31 7.31
N SER A 71 3.80 9.01 7.48
CA SER A 71 2.80 8.04 7.91
C SER A 71 3.38 7.04 8.91
N ARG A 72 2.50 6.34 9.63
CA ARG A 72 2.89 5.23 10.52
C ARG A 72 1.79 4.17 10.60
N LYS A 73 2.18 2.94 10.95
CA LYS A 73 1.26 1.79 11.01
C LYS A 73 0.45 1.77 12.30
N LEU A 74 1.09 2.02 13.44
CA LEU A 74 0.47 2.09 14.77
C LEU A 74 0.70 3.48 15.40
N PRO A 75 -0.14 3.91 16.37
CA PRO A 75 0.03 5.19 17.05
C PRO A 75 1.39 5.39 17.75
N GLU A 76 2.00 4.31 18.21
CA GLU A 76 3.30 4.32 18.90
C GLU A 76 4.50 4.19 17.96
N ASP A 77 4.24 3.83 16.69
CA ASP A 77 5.31 3.65 15.71
C ASP A 77 5.98 4.98 15.38
N ARG A 78 7.26 4.90 15.01
CA ARG A 78 8.00 6.04 14.48
C ARG A 78 7.39 6.47 13.15
N TRP A 79 7.24 7.78 12.99
CA TRP A 79 6.87 8.40 11.72
C TRP A 79 7.85 8.05 10.60
N GLN A 80 7.32 7.59 9.47
CA GLN A 80 8.06 7.32 8.26
C GLN A 80 7.83 8.45 7.26
N HIS A 81 8.91 8.99 6.71
CA HIS A 81 8.85 9.98 5.65
C HIS A 81 8.26 9.38 4.37
N ARG A 82 7.28 10.06 3.77
CA ARG A 82 6.67 9.66 2.50
C ARG A 82 7.00 10.62 1.36
N ALA A 83 6.92 11.92 1.62
CA ALA A 83 7.25 12.94 0.64
C ALA A 83 7.56 14.28 1.31
N GLN A 84 8.25 15.15 0.59
CA GLN A 84 8.36 16.57 0.90
C GLN A 84 8.17 17.37 -0.39
N GLN A 85 7.15 18.23 -0.41
CA GLN A 85 6.77 18.97 -1.62
C GLN A 85 6.14 20.31 -1.24
N THR A 86 6.20 21.27 -2.15
CA THR A 86 5.38 22.48 -2.09
C THR A 86 4.07 22.26 -2.82
N PHE A 87 2.96 22.33 -2.08
CA PHE A 87 1.62 22.34 -2.62
C PHE A 87 1.18 23.77 -2.86
N TYR A 88 0.47 24.01 -3.95
CA TYR A 88 -0.05 25.33 -4.24
C TYR A 88 -1.34 25.25 -5.03
N ARG A 89 -2.16 26.29 -4.86
CA ARG A 89 -3.30 26.63 -5.70
C ARG A 89 -3.22 28.12 -5.94
N ALA A 90 -3.14 28.55 -7.20
CA ALA A 90 -3.05 29.95 -7.57
C ALA A 90 -4.01 30.25 -8.72
N SER A 91 -4.58 31.46 -8.75
CA SER A 91 -5.38 31.94 -9.87
C SER A 91 -4.50 32.78 -10.79
N VAL A 92 -4.38 32.38 -12.05
CA VAL A 92 -3.66 33.11 -13.11
C VAL A 92 -4.69 33.49 -14.17
N GLY A 93 -5.18 34.74 -14.11
CA GLY A 93 -6.35 35.14 -14.88
C GLY A 93 -7.58 34.32 -14.48
N ASP A 94 -8.25 33.73 -15.47
CA ASP A 94 -9.42 32.85 -15.25
C ASP A 94 -9.04 31.38 -15.01
N GLN A 95 -7.74 31.05 -14.98
CA GLN A 95 -7.27 29.68 -14.77
C GLN A 95 -6.84 29.47 -13.32
N VAL A 96 -7.23 28.33 -12.75
CA VAL A 96 -6.69 27.84 -11.49
C VAL A 96 -5.56 26.87 -11.79
N VAL A 97 -4.38 27.15 -11.25
CA VAL A 97 -3.19 26.32 -11.37
C VAL A 97 -2.91 25.68 -10.01
N GLU A 98 -2.81 24.35 -10.01
CA GLU A 98 -2.57 23.56 -8.80
C GLU A 98 -1.35 22.65 -8.96
N SER A 99 -0.64 22.43 -7.85
CA SER A 99 0.43 21.43 -7.80
C SER A 99 -0.09 20.02 -8.10
N ALA A 100 0.76 19.18 -8.70
CA ALA A 100 0.49 17.75 -8.80
C ALA A 100 0.49 17.07 -7.40
N PRO A 101 -0.20 15.92 -7.24
CA PRO A 101 -0.09 15.14 -6.02
C PRO A 101 1.36 14.71 -5.73
N ALA A 102 1.72 14.61 -4.46
CA ALA A 102 2.95 13.94 -4.06
C ALA A 102 2.74 12.42 -4.13
N THR A 103 3.56 11.71 -4.91
CA THR A 103 3.48 10.26 -5.10
C THR A 103 4.61 9.52 -4.39
N PHE A 104 4.36 8.31 -3.91
CA PHE A 104 5.32 7.47 -3.18
C PHE A 104 4.97 5.97 -3.34
N ALA A 105 5.85 5.09 -2.84
CA ALA A 105 5.57 3.66 -2.84
C ALA A 105 4.31 3.32 -2.03
N VAL A 106 3.45 2.46 -2.57
CA VAL A 106 2.16 2.11 -1.98
C VAL A 106 2.28 1.68 -0.52
N THR A 107 1.39 2.21 0.33
CA THR A 107 1.34 1.90 1.76
C THR A 107 -0.11 1.75 2.25
N THR A 108 -0.30 0.94 3.29
CA THR A 108 -1.60 0.73 3.96
C THR A 108 -1.63 1.30 5.38
N GLU A 109 -0.70 2.22 5.67
CA GLU A 109 -0.58 2.89 6.95
C GLU A 109 -1.74 3.89 7.16
N PRO A 110 -2.48 3.79 8.29
CA PRO A 110 -3.69 4.57 8.45
C PRO A 110 -3.48 5.92 9.16
N PHE A 111 -2.33 6.12 9.80
CA PHE A 111 -2.00 7.37 10.49
C PHE A 111 -1.07 8.21 9.63
N TRP A 112 -1.44 9.47 9.42
CA TRP A 112 -0.72 10.41 8.58
C TRP A 112 -0.42 11.68 9.36
N ARG A 113 0.69 12.35 9.02
CA ARG A 113 1.05 13.64 9.57
C ARG A 113 1.57 14.56 8.48
N THR A 114 1.17 15.82 8.55
CA THR A 114 1.76 16.90 7.76
C THR A 114 2.49 17.86 8.69
N ARG A 115 3.67 18.31 8.27
CA ARG A 115 4.43 19.34 8.96
C ARG A 115 4.82 20.44 8.00
N ALA A 116 4.61 21.69 8.39
CA ALA A 116 5.04 22.82 7.58
C ALA A 116 6.57 22.94 7.57
N VAL A 117 7.13 23.08 6.38
CA VAL A 117 8.51 23.56 6.16
C VAL A 117 8.53 24.97 5.56
N ALA A 118 7.42 25.42 4.96
CA ALA A 118 7.20 26.79 4.53
C ALA A 118 5.70 27.12 4.54
N GLY A 119 5.32 28.28 5.09
CA GLY A 119 3.92 28.65 5.36
C GLY A 119 3.40 28.10 6.69
N GLU A 120 2.18 28.47 7.07
CA GLU A 120 1.55 28.04 8.33
C GLU A 120 0.37 27.11 8.05
N LEU A 121 0.29 26.02 8.81
CA LEU A 121 -0.87 25.11 8.83
C LEU A 121 -1.98 25.71 9.68
N ARG A 122 -3.23 25.42 9.30
CA ARG A 122 -4.45 25.83 9.99
C ARG A 122 -5.23 24.60 10.43
N ALA A 123 -6.01 24.74 11.50
CA ALA A 123 -6.84 23.65 12.02
C ALA A 123 -7.82 23.06 10.98
N ASP A 124 -8.26 23.87 10.01
CA ASP A 124 -9.18 23.47 8.94
C ASP A 124 -8.49 22.96 7.66
N ASP A 125 -7.15 22.91 7.64
CA ASP A 125 -6.42 22.31 6.53
C ASP A 125 -6.62 20.79 6.48
N GLY A 126 -6.87 20.30 5.28
CA GLY A 126 -7.14 18.90 4.98
C GLY A 126 -5.98 18.20 4.28
N LEU A 127 -6.03 16.88 4.31
CA LEU A 127 -5.18 16.01 3.51
C LEU A 127 -6.07 15.08 2.69
N ARG A 128 -5.88 15.05 1.38
CA ARG A 128 -6.50 14.05 0.50
C ARG A 128 -5.51 12.95 0.25
N VAL A 129 -5.86 11.72 0.58
CA VAL A 129 -5.10 10.52 0.21
C VAL A 129 -5.73 9.90 -1.03
N GLY A 130 -4.91 9.38 -1.93
CA GLY A 130 -5.38 8.79 -3.18
C GLY A 130 -4.72 7.46 -3.49
N TRP A 131 -5.38 6.69 -4.34
CA TRP A 131 -4.88 5.44 -4.90
C TRP A 131 -5.48 5.20 -6.28
N LEU A 132 -4.77 4.43 -7.10
CA LEU A 132 -5.34 3.87 -8.32
C LEU A 132 -6.16 2.62 -7.95
N PRO A 133 -7.43 2.53 -8.36
CA PRO A 133 -8.21 1.31 -8.15
C PRO A 133 -7.63 0.16 -8.95
N ASP A 134 -7.57 -1.03 -8.34
CA ASP A 134 -7.24 -2.26 -9.04
C ASP A 134 -8.41 -2.70 -9.92
N GLU A 135 -8.13 -3.13 -11.16
CA GLU A 135 -9.12 -3.73 -12.05
C GLU A 135 -9.10 -5.26 -11.89
N LEU A 136 -10.27 -5.84 -11.61
CA LEU A 136 -10.44 -7.28 -11.55
C LEU A 136 -11.04 -7.78 -12.86
N LEU A 137 -10.29 -8.63 -13.56
CA LEU A 137 -10.80 -9.40 -14.69
C LEU A 137 -11.10 -10.83 -14.25
N PHE A 138 -12.31 -11.31 -14.50
CA PHE A 138 -12.72 -12.68 -14.21
C PHE A 138 -13.42 -13.31 -15.41
N VAL A 139 -13.28 -14.62 -15.53
CA VAL A 139 -14.01 -15.42 -16.52
C VAL A 139 -15.29 -15.92 -15.86
N ALA A 140 -16.42 -15.42 -16.34
CA ALA A 140 -17.75 -15.84 -15.91
C ALA A 140 -18.04 -17.27 -16.43
N GLN A 141 -17.97 -18.28 -15.56
CA GLN A 141 -18.37 -19.64 -15.88
C GLN A 141 -19.66 -19.99 -15.12
N GLY A 142 -20.77 -20.20 -15.84
CA GLY A 142 -22.08 -20.51 -15.27
C GLY A 142 -23.10 -19.40 -15.46
N SER A 143 -24.19 -19.47 -14.70
CA SER A 143 -25.26 -18.45 -14.74
C SER A 143 -25.03 -17.39 -13.65
N PRO A 144 -25.25 -16.10 -13.93
CA PRO A 144 -25.20 -15.04 -12.92
C PRO A 144 -26.29 -15.22 -11.84
N PRO A 145 -26.16 -14.59 -10.65
CA PRO A 145 -25.12 -13.64 -10.23
C PRO A 145 -23.82 -14.32 -9.76
N PHE A 146 -22.68 -13.66 -9.99
CA PHE A 146 -21.38 -14.08 -9.49
C PHE A 146 -21.05 -13.35 -8.18
N THR A 147 -20.53 -14.07 -7.19
CA THR A 147 -20.21 -13.51 -5.86
C THR A 147 -18.71 -13.29 -5.72
N LEU A 148 -18.30 -12.04 -5.48
CA LEU A 148 -16.94 -11.69 -5.11
C LEU A 148 -16.84 -11.53 -3.59
N VAL A 149 -16.04 -12.39 -2.95
CA VAL A 149 -15.74 -12.31 -1.51
C VAL A 149 -14.38 -11.63 -1.34
N TYR A 150 -14.32 -10.57 -0.53
CA TYR A 150 -13.10 -9.81 -0.27
C TYR A 150 -12.89 -9.56 1.24
N GLY A 151 -11.68 -9.18 1.63
CA GLY A 151 -11.38 -8.74 3.00
C GLY A 151 -11.15 -9.86 4.04
N GLN A 152 -11.05 -11.13 3.62
CA GLN A 152 -10.70 -12.22 4.55
C GLN A 152 -9.20 -12.13 4.93
N ALA A 153 -8.93 -11.99 6.22
CA ALA A 153 -7.58 -11.98 6.73
C ALA A 153 -6.94 -13.39 6.64
N GLY A 154 -5.69 -13.46 6.17
CA GLY A 154 -4.91 -14.71 6.15
C GLY A 154 -5.15 -15.63 4.95
N LEU A 155 -5.85 -15.18 3.90
CA LEU A 155 -5.86 -15.91 2.62
C LEU A 155 -4.48 -15.82 1.95
N LEU A 156 -3.92 -16.98 1.62
CA LEU A 156 -2.76 -17.06 0.73
C LEU A 156 -3.22 -16.69 -0.69
N PRO A 157 -2.41 -15.92 -1.46
CA PRO A 157 -2.70 -15.65 -2.85
C PRO A 157 -2.92 -16.96 -3.60
N SER A 158 -4.05 -17.10 -4.28
CA SER A 158 -4.30 -18.30 -5.09
C SER A 158 -3.34 -18.29 -6.28
N THR A 159 -2.49 -19.31 -6.40
CA THR A 159 -1.47 -19.50 -7.46
C THR A 159 -2.06 -19.87 -8.83
N TRP A 160 -3.19 -19.25 -9.20
CA TRP A 160 -3.72 -19.39 -10.55
C TRP A 160 -2.78 -18.69 -11.53
N PRO A 161 -2.38 -19.33 -12.65
CA PRO A 161 -1.52 -18.73 -13.66
C PRO A 161 -2.31 -17.69 -14.48
N THR A 162 -2.57 -16.53 -13.87
CA THR A 162 -3.30 -15.41 -14.48
C THR A 162 -2.49 -14.70 -15.57
N ASP A 163 -1.15 -14.78 -15.50
CA ASP A 163 -0.25 -14.17 -16.50
C ASP A 163 -0.48 -14.70 -17.92
N ALA A 164 -0.84 -15.98 -18.06
CA ALA A 164 -1.11 -16.56 -19.37
C ALA A 164 -2.40 -15.99 -20.00
N LEU A 165 -3.40 -15.68 -19.16
CA LEU A 165 -4.68 -15.11 -19.59
C LEU A 165 -4.52 -13.63 -19.96
N THR A 166 -3.84 -12.84 -19.14
CA THR A 166 -3.63 -11.41 -19.39
C THR A 166 -2.75 -11.16 -20.62
N GLN A 167 -1.70 -11.97 -20.82
CA GLN A 167 -0.84 -11.87 -22.00
C GLN A 167 -1.57 -12.25 -23.31
N HIS A 168 -2.50 -13.21 -23.28
CA HIS A 168 -3.29 -13.58 -24.47
C HIS A 168 -4.38 -12.55 -24.77
N LEU A 169 -5.08 -12.05 -23.75
CA LEU A 169 -6.10 -11.03 -23.94
C LEU A 169 -5.50 -9.70 -24.42
N GLY A 170 -4.38 -9.25 -23.84
CA GLY A 170 -3.73 -8.00 -24.23
C GLY A 170 -3.18 -7.97 -25.67
N ARG A 171 -2.98 -9.13 -26.31
CA ARG A 171 -2.49 -9.20 -27.71
C ARG A 171 -3.60 -9.12 -28.76
N GLY A 172 -4.82 -9.59 -28.45
CA GLY A 172 -5.89 -9.71 -29.45
C GLY A 172 -7.23 -9.05 -29.08
N VAL A 173 -7.45 -8.72 -27.81
CA VAL A 173 -8.71 -8.17 -27.32
C VAL A 173 -8.46 -6.79 -26.74
N ASP A 174 -9.21 -5.80 -27.24
CA ASP A 174 -9.25 -4.48 -26.61
C ASP A 174 -10.00 -4.61 -25.28
N LEU A 175 -9.26 -4.51 -24.17
CA LEU A 175 -9.83 -4.62 -22.81
C LEU A 175 -10.90 -3.56 -22.57
N ALA A 176 -10.85 -2.42 -23.28
CA ALA A 176 -11.87 -1.37 -23.20
C ALA A 176 -13.23 -1.79 -23.79
N GLN A 177 -13.27 -2.86 -24.58
CA GLN A 177 -14.50 -3.40 -25.20
C GLN A 177 -15.11 -4.56 -24.39
N LEU A 178 -14.47 -4.97 -23.29
CA LEU A 178 -15.03 -5.99 -22.42
C LEU A 178 -16.27 -5.45 -21.70
N PRO A 179 -17.32 -6.27 -21.53
CA PRO A 179 -18.50 -5.88 -20.79
C PRO A 179 -18.13 -5.56 -19.33
N LEU A 180 -18.51 -4.37 -18.85
CA LEU A 180 -18.33 -4.00 -17.45
C LEU A 180 -19.31 -4.80 -16.59
N ALA A 181 -18.78 -5.44 -15.54
CA ALA A 181 -19.61 -6.03 -14.50
C ALA A 181 -20.23 -4.92 -13.63
N THR A 182 -21.54 -4.97 -13.43
CA THR A 182 -22.23 -4.11 -12.46
C THR A 182 -22.24 -4.80 -11.10
N LEU A 183 -21.81 -4.08 -10.06
CA LEU A 183 -21.88 -4.57 -8.68
C LEU A 183 -23.32 -4.45 -8.19
N ALA A 184 -23.82 -5.52 -7.57
CA ALA A 184 -25.03 -5.48 -6.75
C ALA A 184 -24.68 -5.00 -5.33
N ASP A 185 -25.70 -4.81 -4.48
CA ASP A 185 -25.47 -4.45 -3.07
C ASP A 185 -24.55 -5.45 -2.37
N ALA A 186 -23.62 -4.92 -1.57
CA ALA A 186 -22.68 -5.74 -0.83
C ALA A 186 -23.41 -6.57 0.23
N LEU A 187 -23.29 -7.89 0.14
CA LEU A 187 -23.84 -8.83 1.12
C LEU A 187 -22.77 -9.17 2.17
N ASP A 188 -23.07 -8.98 3.45
CA ASP A 188 -22.18 -9.41 4.53
C ASP A 188 -22.22 -10.94 4.68
N THR A 189 -21.26 -11.63 4.06
CA THR A 189 -21.20 -13.09 4.00
C THR A 189 -20.57 -13.74 5.25
N GLY A 190 -20.16 -12.97 6.28
CA GLY A 190 -19.40 -13.58 7.38
C GLY A 190 -19.21 -12.79 8.67
N GLY A 191 -19.72 -11.56 8.77
CA GLY A 191 -19.59 -10.71 9.95
C GLY A 191 -18.17 -10.18 10.19
N ARG A 192 -18.07 -9.07 10.93
CA ARG A 192 -16.80 -8.37 11.24
C ARG A 192 -15.71 -9.25 11.88
N ALA A 193 -16.07 -10.42 12.42
CA ALA A 193 -15.15 -11.36 13.05
C ALA A 193 -14.15 -12.01 12.08
N ARG A 194 -14.44 -12.08 10.77
CA ARG A 194 -13.50 -12.62 9.75
C ARG A 194 -12.48 -11.61 9.23
N LEU A 195 -12.62 -10.34 9.61
CA LEU A 195 -11.67 -9.27 9.25
C LEU A 195 -10.40 -9.30 10.11
N VAL A 196 -10.42 -10.07 11.22
CA VAL A 196 -9.29 -10.26 12.12
C VAL A 196 -8.69 -11.63 11.83
N PRO A 197 -7.37 -11.74 11.54
CA PRO A 197 -6.72 -13.03 11.42
C PRO A 197 -6.96 -13.80 12.72
N ALA A 198 -7.37 -15.07 12.63
CA ALA A 198 -7.44 -15.92 13.80
C ALA A 198 -6.07 -15.85 14.52
N PRO A 199 -6.03 -15.61 15.85
CA PRO A 199 -4.77 -15.56 16.57
C PRO A 199 -3.99 -16.83 16.22
N THR A 200 -2.81 -16.64 15.64
CA THR A 200 -1.90 -17.73 15.29
C THR A 200 -1.79 -18.62 16.53
N PRO A 201 -2.03 -19.94 16.41
CA PRO A 201 -1.92 -20.83 17.56
C PRO A 201 -0.54 -20.59 18.17
N MET A 202 -0.53 -20.20 19.45
CA MET A 202 0.67 -19.95 20.23
C MET A 202 1.67 -21.05 19.91
N ASP A 203 2.87 -20.67 19.44
CA ASP A 203 3.88 -21.60 18.97
C ASP A 203 4.41 -22.44 20.14
N TRP A 204 3.67 -23.49 20.45
CA TRP A 204 3.95 -24.41 21.55
C TRP A 204 5.31 -25.08 21.36
N GLN A 205 5.78 -25.22 20.11
CA GLN A 205 7.09 -25.78 19.81
C GLN A 205 8.18 -24.85 20.33
N THR A 206 8.08 -23.54 20.05
CA THR A 206 9.00 -22.54 20.61
C THR A 206 8.95 -22.53 22.14
N MET A 207 7.77 -22.63 22.75
CA MET A 207 7.67 -22.65 24.22
C MET A 207 8.30 -23.90 24.86
N SER A 208 8.17 -25.07 24.20
CA SER A 208 8.83 -26.30 24.64
C SER A 208 10.36 -26.22 24.51
N LEU A 209 10.86 -25.58 23.45
CA LEU A 209 12.29 -25.37 23.22
C LEU A 209 12.90 -24.49 24.31
N TRP A 210 12.24 -23.38 24.65
CA TRP A 210 12.66 -22.52 25.76
C TRP A 210 12.62 -23.26 27.10
N GLY A 211 11.61 -24.12 27.33
CA GLY A 211 11.54 -24.96 28.53
C GLY A 211 12.73 -25.91 28.67
N VAL A 212 13.09 -26.63 27.60
CA VAL A 212 14.26 -27.54 27.59
C VAL A 212 15.57 -26.76 27.75
N LEU A 213 15.70 -25.59 27.11
CA LEU A 213 16.89 -24.76 27.20
C LEU A 213 17.13 -24.28 28.64
N VAL A 214 16.11 -23.73 29.30
CA VAL A 214 16.20 -23.27 30.69
C VAL A 214 16.53 -24.43 31.64
N LEU A 215 15.94 -25.60 31.40
CA LEU A 215 16.20 -26.80 32.20
C LEU A 215 17.66 -27.26 32.06
N GLY A 216 18.21 -27.24 30.84
CA GLY A 216 19.62 -27.54 30.60
C GLY A 216 20.57 -26.56 31.31
N VAL A 217 20.31 -25.26 31.19
CA VAL A 217 21.10 -24.21 31.86
C VAL A 217 21.04 -24.36 33.39
N GLY A 218 19.85 -24.65 33.95
CA GLY A 218 19.67 -24.88 35.38
C GLY A 218 20.49 -26.07 35.91
N LEU A 219 20.58 -27.16 35.13
CA LEU A 219 21.33 -28.36 35.50
C LEU A 219 22.84 -28.10 35.53
N VAL A 220 23.36 -27.35 34.55
CA VAL A 220 24.77 -26.94 34.50
C VAL A 220 25.10 -25.99 35.66
N ALA A 221 24.25 -25.00 35.93
CA ALA A 221 24.43 -24.08 37.05
C ALA A 221 24.43 -24.82 38.40
N PHE A 222 23.54 -25.80 38.57
CA PHE A 222 23.49 -26.64 39.76
C PHE A 222 24.78 -27.44 39.96
N LEU A 223 25.30 -28.07 38.90
CA LEU A 223 26.57 -28.80 38.96
C LEU A 223 27.74 -27.88 39.33
N ALA A 224 27.82 -26.70 38.71
CA ALA A 224 28.85 -25.71 39.01
C ALA A 224 28.81 -25.26 40.48
N VAL A 225 27.63 -24.95 41.01
CA VAL A 225 27.45 -24.57 42.43
C VAL A 225 27.78 -25.73 43.36
N SER A 226 27.41 -26.97 43.01
CA SER A 226 27.72 -28.16 43.81
C SER A 226 29.22 -28.40 43.95
N LEU A 227 29.99 -28.12 42.88
CA LEU A 227 31.44 -28.28 42.85
C LEU A 227 32.11 -27.23 43.73
N VAL A 228 31.71 -25.96 43.58
CA VAL A 228 32.23 -24.85 44.38
C VAL A 228 31.90 -25.03 45.87
N ARG A 229 30.71 -25.54 46.20
CA ARG A 229 30.33 -25.85 47.59
C ARG A 229 31.13 -26.99 48.19
N ARG A 230 31.56 -27.97 47.38
CA ARG A 230 32.43 -29.08 47.83
C ARG A 230 33.88 -28.65 48.02
N GLN A 231 34.38 -27.65 47.28
CA GLN A 231 35.73 -27.11 47.49
C GLN A 231 35.87 -26.14 48.68
N ARG A 232 34.74 -25.67 49.25
CA ARG A 232 34.71 -24.75 50.39
C ARG A 232 34.49 -25.42 51.76
N ARG A 233 34.36 -26.75 51.80
CA ARG A 233 34.38 -27.54 53.04
C ARG A 233 35.67 -28.34 53.09
#